data_AF-M1AVB1-F1
#
_entry.id   AF-M1AVB1-F1
#
_cell.length_a   1.000
_cell.length_b   1.000
_cell.length_c   1.000
_cell.angle_alpha   90.00
_cell.angle_beta   90.00
_cell.angle_gamma   90.00
#
_symmetry.space_group_name_H-M   'P 1'
#
loop_
_entity.id
_entity.type
_entity.pdbx_description
1 polymer ?
#
loop_
_entity_poly.entity_id
_entity_poly.type
_entity_poly.pdbx_seq_one_letter_code
_entity_poly.pdbx_strand_id
1 'polypeptide(L)'
;MARRNHTTELGCIACDDLSELGAGKEGWLVNNPNLLTALDTHSIALANRSLVLILHWSEGSDPVGNRVKIVPDLSPIEAEYISAIEWLVFDDIKVLALGTSRGYLLIYSLRGDLIHKQVFVFSVHSLQMQWN
;
A
#
# COMPACT_ATOMS: atom_id res chain seq x y z
N MET A 1 42.18 -14.67 -0.47
CA MET A 1 41.57 -13.49 0.16
C MET A 1 40.39 -13.05 -0.69
N ALA A 2 39.16 -13.20 -0.22
CA ALA A 2 37.98 -12.73 -0.94
C ALA A 2 37.86 -11.21 -0.82
N ARG A 3 37.76 -10.50 -1.94
CA ARG A 3 37.48 -9.06 -1.99
C ARG A 3 36.11 -8.84 -1.37
N ARG A 4 36.04 -8.15 -0.22
CA ARG A 4 34.78 -7.67 0.36
C ARG A 4 34.28 -6.53 -0.52
N ASN A 5 33.29 -6.80 -1.36
CA ASN A 5 32.57 -5.76 -2.09
C ASN A 5 31.62 -5.09 -1.09
N HIS A 6 31.98 -3.90 -0.61
CA HIS A 6 31.15 -3.06 0.25
C HIS A 6 30.17 -2.23 -0.60
N THR A 7 29.42 -2.87 -1.47
CA THR A 7 28.40 -2.18 -2.29
C THR A 7 27.06 -2.29 -1.60
N THR A 8 26.45 -1.15 -1.25
CA THR A 8 25.05 -1.08 -0.87
C THR A 8 24.20 -1.39 -2.09
N GLU A 9 23.32 -2.38 -2.00
CA GLU A 9 22.34 -2.64 -3.05
C GLU A 9 21.34 -1.48 -3.10
N LEU A 10 21.16 -0.91 -4.29
CA LEU A 10 20.24 0.20 -4.54
C LEU A 10 19.18 -0.27 -5.54
N GLY A 11 17.92 -0.10 -5.17
CA GLY A 11 16.79 -0.24 -6.07
C GLY A 11 16.45 1.10 -6.71
N CYS A 12 16.08 1.09 -8.00
CA CYS A 12 15.52 2.25 -8.67
C CYS A 12 14.07 1.94 -9.08
N ILE A 13 13.15 2.84 -8.73
CA ILE A 13 11.76 2.80 -9.19
C ILE A 13 11.57 3.99 -10.11
N ALA A 14 11.21 3.72 -11.36
CA ALA A 14 10.87 4.74 -12.34
C ALA A 14 9.65 4.29 -13.15
N CYS A 15 8.52 4.96 -12.95
CA CYS A 15 7.34 4.81 -13.79
C CYS A 15 6.48 6.08 -13.74
N ASP A 16 5.66 6.27 -14.78
CA ASP A 16 4.80 7.45 -14.91
C ASP A 16 3.69 7.49 -13.85
N ASP A 17 3.26 6.32 -13.35
CA ASP A 17 2.19 6.19 -12.34
C ASP A 17 2.58 6.85 -11.01
N LEU A 18 3.87 7.02 -10.72
CA LEU A 18 4.35 7.75 -9.54
C LEU A 18 3.91 9.22 -9.54
N SER A 19 3.69 9.81 -10.71
CA SER A 19 3.21 11.19 -10.81
C SER A 19 1.84 11.38 -10.15
N GLU A 20 0.98 10.35 -10.19
CA GLU A 20 -0.33 10.36 -9.53
C GLU A 20 -0.22 10.31 -8.00
N LEU A 21 0.92 9.88 -7.48
CA LEU A 21 1.26 9.89 -6.05
C LEU A 21 2.01 11.16 -5.62
N GLY A 22 2.23 12.10 -6.56
CA GLY A 22 2.89 13.37 -6.31
C GLY A 22 4.39 13.39 -6.64
N ALA A 23 4.91 12.36 -7.30
CA ALA A 23 6.29 12.37 -7.79
C ALA A 23 6.55 13.47 -8.84
N GLY A 24 7.81 13.86 -8.98
CA GLY A 24 8.25 14.95 -9.86
C GLY A 24 8.69 16.21 -9.12
N LYS A 25 8.66 16.21 -7.79
CA LYS A 25 9.22 17.27 -6.93
C LYS A 25 10.14 16.65 -5.87
N GLU A 26 11.21 17.36 -5.51
CA GLU A 26 12.10 16.92 -4.44
C GLU A 26 11.33 16.75 -3.12
N GLY A 27 11.66 15.70 -2.38
CA GLY A 27 11.03 15.41 -1.08
C GLY A 27 9.59 14.93 -1.15
N TRP A 28 9.01 14.63 -2.32
CA TRP A 28 7.60 14.19 -2.43
C TRP A 28 7.28 12.94 -1.59
N LEU A 29 8.23 12.01 -1.44
CA LEU A 29 8.06 10.79 -0.66
C LEU A 29 7.98 11.05 0.86
N VAL A 30 8.62 12.12 1.34
CA VAL A 30 8.76 12.42 2.78
C VAL A 30 7.85 13.57 3.22
N ASN A 31 7.67 14.57 2.35
CA ASN A 31 6.99 15.82 2.67
C ASN A 31 5.49 15.78 2.31
N ASN A 32 5.00 14.70 1.71
CA ASN A 32 3.58 14.56 1.38
C ASN A 32 2.85 13.84 2.53
N PRO A 33 2.09 14.54 3.38
CA PRO A 33 1.39 13.91 4.52
C PRO A 33 0.23 12.99 4.10
N ASN A 34 -0.17 13.02 2.82
CA ASN A 34 -1.21 12.15 2.29
C ASN A 34 -0.64 10.90 1.60
N LEU A 35 0.69 10.76 1.55
CA LEU A 35 1.33 9.58 0.98
C LEU A 35 1.50 8.53 2.07
N LEU A 36 0.87 7.39 1.87
CA LEU A 36 1.00 6.21 2.72
C LEU A 36 1.96 5.23 2.05
N THR A 37 2.69 4.48 2.85
CA THR A 37 3.67 3.49 2.36
C THR A 37 3.58 2.23 3.19
N ALA A 38 3.56 1.07 2.53
CA ALA A 38 3.73 -0.23 3.17
C ALA A 38 4.88 -0.98 2.47
N LEU A 39 5.86 -1.43 3.24
CA LEU A 39 7.05 -2.12 2.75
C LEU A 39 6.96 -3.61 3.05
N ASP A 40 7.31 -4.41 2.05
CA ASP A 40 7.52 -5.84 2.16
C ASP A 40 8.90 -6.20 1.58
N THR A 41 9.38 -7.42 1.85
CA THR A 41 10.64 -7.95 1.33
C THR A 41 10.76 -7.84 -0.19
N HIS A 42 9.66 -8.03 -0.93
CA HIS A 42 9.67 -8.10 -2.40
C HIS A 42 8.84 -7.00 -3.08
N SER A 43 8.27 -6.07 -2.31
CA SER A 43 7.41 -5.03 -2.85
C SER A 43 7.28 -3.81 -1.97
N ILE A 44 6.95 -2.69 -2.59
CA ILE A 44 6.48 -1.47 -1.92
C ILE A 44 5.09 -1.13 -2.44
N ALA A 45 4.17 -0.85 -1.52
CA ALA A 45 2.89 -0.23 -1.83
C ALA A 45 2.93 1.24 -1.43
N LEU A 46 2.55 2.12 -2.35
CA LEU A 46 2.42 3.55 -2.15
C LEU A 46 0.98 3.96 -2.41
N ALA A 47 0.38 4.73 -1.53
CA ALA A 47 -0.99 5.18 -1.69
C ALA A 47 -1.15 6.67 -1.43
N ASN A 48 -2.03 7.32 -2.18
CA ASN A 48 -2.58 8.61 -1.81
C ASN A 48 -4.01 8.41 -1.26
N ARG A 49 -4.83 9.47 -1.23
CA ARG A 49 -6.22 9.39 -0.74
C ARG A 49 -7.17 8.55 -1.59
N SER A 50 -6.84 8.21 -2.84
CA SER A 50 -7.77 7.61 -3.79
C SER A 50 -7.19 6.47 -4.63
N LEU A 51 -5.89 6.22 -4.60
CA LEU A 51 -5.26 5.14 -5.34
C LEU A 51 -4.11 4.50 -4.57
N VAL A 52 -3.81 3.26 -4.93
CA VAL A 52 -2.60 2.55 -4.53
C VAL A 52 -1.81 2.11 -5.76
N LEU A 53 -0.50 2.23 -5.68
CA LEU A 53 0.45 1.65 -6.61
C LEU A 53 1.32 0.62 -5.85
N ILE A 54 1.26 -0.63 -6.28
CA ILE A 54 2.15 -1.70 -5.83
C ILE A 54 3.26 -1.85 -6.85
N LEU A 55 4.49 -1.84 -6.36
CA LEU A 55 5.70 -1.99 -7.12
C LEU A 55 6.45 -3.19 -6.58
N HIS A 56 6.66 -4.19 -7.42
CA HIS A 56 7.42 -5.37 -7.08
C HIS A 56 8.90 -5.16 -7.43
N TRP A 57 9.79 -5.58 -6.54
CA TRP A 57 11.22 -5.63 -6.84
C TRP A 57 11.45 -6.70 -7.91
N SER A 58 12.09 -6.34 -9.01
CA SER A 58 12.37 -7.27 -10.10
C SER A 58 13.55 -8.16 -9.74
N GLU A 59 13.38 -9.48 -9.78
CA GLU A 59 14.50 -10.42 -9.90
C GLU A 59 14.85 -10.73 -11.37
N GLY A 60 14.10 -10.22 -12.36
CA GLY A 60 14.35 -10.52 -13.77
C GLY A 60 13.39 -9.89 -14.81
N SER A 61 14.02 -9.33 -15.85
CA SER A 61 13.62 -9.00 -17.24
C SER A 61 12.30 -8.32 -17.63
N ASP A 62 11.24 -8.21 -16.81
CA ASP A 62 10.03 -7.47 -17.21
C ASP A 62 9.67 -6.30 -16.28
N PRO A 63 10.00 -5.05 -16.64
CA PRO A 63 9.69 -3.87 -15.85
C PRO A 63 8.19 -3.49 -15.87
N VAL A 64 7.38 -4.00 -16.81
CA VAL A 64 5.96 -3.64 -16.94
C VAL A 64 5.06 -4.57 -16.12
N GLY A 65 5.44 -5.84 -15.96
CA GLY A 65 4.69 -6.85 -15.20
C GLY A 65 4.77 -6.72 -13.67
N ASN A 66 5.72 -5.95 -13.14
CA ASN A 66 5.96 -5.77 -11.70
C ASN A 66 5.11 -4.65 -11.06
N ARG A 67 4.06 -4.31 -11.78
CA ARG A 67 3.11 -3.22 -11.74
C ARG A 67 1.66 -3.42 -11.34
N VAL A 68 1.17 -2.96 -10.19
CA VAL A 68 -0.27 -3.03 -9.93
C VAL A 68 -0.83 -1.72 -9.42
N LYS A 69 -1.82 -1.18 -10.13
CA LYS A 69 -2.57 0.01 -9.74
C LYS A 69 -3.96 -0.40 -9.26
N ILE A 70 -4.31 0.04 -8.06
CA ILE A 70 -5.62 -0.20 -7.43
C ILE A 70 -6.32 1.14 -7.28
N VAL A 71 -7.54 1.24 -7.80
CA VAL A 71 -8.45 2.35 -7.57
C VAL A 71 -9.65 1.80 -6.80
N PRO A 72 -9.67 1.91 -5.46
CA PRO A 72 -10.79 1.43 -4.67
C PRO A 72 -12.07 2.20 -4.99
N ASP A 73 -13.21 1.51 -4.91
CA ASP A 73 -14.53 2.13 -5.00
C ASP A 73 -14.86 2.84 -3.69
N LEU A 74 -14.50 4.13 -3.63
CA LEU A 74 -14.69 5.02 -2.50
C LEU A 74 -15.92 5.90 -2.74
N SER A 75 -16.72 6.13 -1.70
CA SER A 75 -17.91 6.99 -1.80
C SER A 75 -17.52 8.46 -2.06
N PRO A 76 -17.81 9.03 -3.24
CA PRO A 76 -17.49 10.42 -3.54
C PRO A 76 -18.39 11.40 -2.78
N ILE A 77 -19.61 10.97 -2.44
CA ILE A 77 -20.59 11.78 -1.71
C ILE A 77 -20.16 11.98 -0.25
N GLU A 78 -19.53 10.97 0.34
CA GLU A 78 -19.09 11.00 1.74
C GLU A 78 -17.64 11.47 1.93
N ALA A 79 -16.99 11.93 0.85
CA ALA A 79 -15.57 12.28 0.82
C ALA A 79 -14.67 11.18 1.43
N GLU A 80 -15.00 9.92 1.13
CA GLU A 80 -14.24 8.77 1.60
C GLU A 80 -12.83 8.79 1.01
N TYR A 81 -11.83 8.44 1.82
CA TYR A 81 -10.43 8.39 1.40
C TYR A 81 -9.69 7.24 2.05
N ILE A 82 -8.62 6.80 1.41
CA ILE A 82 -7.67 5.82 1.95
C ILE A 82 -6.96 6.44 3.15
N SER A 83 -7.13 5.85 4.33
CA SER A 83 -6.55 6.33 5.59
C SER A 83 -5.36 5.51 6.06
N ALA A 84 -5.27 4.24 5.64
CA ALA A 84 -4.16 3.35 5.99
C ALA A 84 -3.96 2.28 4.91
N ILE A 85 -2.73 1.80 4.76
CA ILE A 85 -2.39 0.59 4.02
C ILE A 85 -1.38 -0.23 4.83
N GLU A 86 -1.45 -1.55 4.76
CA GLU A 86 -0.47 -2.45 5.38
C GLU A 86 -0.44 -3.81 4.67
N TRP A 87 0.73 -4.46 4.65
CA TRP A 87 0.86 -5.83 4.17
C TRP A 87 0.38 -6.82 5.24
N LEU A 88 -0.54 -7.70 4.88
CA LEU A 88 -0.84 -8.88 5.68
C LEU A 88 -0.12 -10.08 5.06
N VAL A 89 0.89 -10.56 5.78
CA VAL A 89 1.72 -11.70 5.37
C VAL A 89 1.34 -12.89 6.24
N PHE A 90 0.81 -13.92 5.59
CA PHE A 90 0.58 -15.25 6.12
C PHE A 90 1.51 -16.22 5.35
N ASP A 91 1.87 -17.36 5.94
CA ASP A 91 2.85 -18.33 5.42
C ASP A 91 3.06 -18.28 3.89
N ASP A 92 2.06 -18.71 3.12
CA ASP A 92 2.11 -18.73 1.64
C ASP A 92 1.26 -17.64 0.98
N ILE A 93 0.62 -16.76 1.76
CA ILE A 93 -0.37 -15.78 1.26
C ILE A 93 0.03 -14.38 1.71
N LYS A 94 0.21 -13.49 0.73
CA LYS A 94 0.40 -12.07 0.96
C LYS A 94 -0.71 -11.26 0.30
N VAL A 95 -1.33 -10.37 1.07
CA VAL A 95 -2.40 -9.47 0.61
C VAL A 95 -2.16 -8.07 1.12
N LEU A 96 -2.70 -7.08 0.41
CA LEU A 96 -2.67 -5.69 0.86
C LEU A 96 -3.97 -5.38 1.60
N ALA A 97 -3.86 -4.97 2.87
CA ALA A 97 -4.97 -4.40 3.62
C ALA A 97 -5.03 -2.89 3.39
N LEU A 98 -6.25 -2.37 3.27
CA LEU A 98 -6.53 -0.98 2.98
C LEU A 98 -7.66 -0.50 3.89
N GLY A 99 -7.34 0.48 4.73
CA GLY A 99 -8.29 1.16 5.61
C GLY A 99 -8.84 2.42 4.94
N THR A 100 -10.12 2.68 5.11
CA THR A 100 -10.74 3.94 4.64
C THR A 100 -11.20 4.81 5.81
N SER A 101 -11.39 6.10 5.55
CA SER A 101 -11.92 7.08 6.52
C SER A 101 -13.33 6.77 7.01
N ARG A 102 -14.04 5.82 6.39
CA ARG A 102 -15.38 5.36 6.77
C ARG A 102 -15.36 4.04 7.55
N GLY A 103 -14.18 3.55 7.91
CA GLY A 103 -14.02 2.32 8.68
C GLY A 103 -14.16 1.06 7.84
N TYR A 104 -14.03 1.15 6.51
CA TYR A 104 -13.90 -0.05 5.68
C TYR A 104 -12.47 -0.60 5.78
N LEU A 105 -12.40 -1.92 5.86
CA LEU A 105 -11.23 -2.73 5.59
C LEU A 105 -11.44 -3.44 4.25
N LEU A 106 -10.59 -3.12 3.29
CA LEU A 106 -10.53 -3.76 1.99
C LEU A 106 -9.26 -4.62 1.91
N ILE A 107 -9.38 -5.86 1.46
CA ILE A 107 -8.25 -6.76 1.27
C ILE A 107 -8.07 -7.01 -0.22
N TYR A 108 -6.90 -6.68 -0.75
CA TYR A 108 -6.56 -6.82 -2.16
C TYR A 108 -5.50 -7.91 -2.39
N SER A 109 -5.64 -8.65 -3.47
CA SER A 109 -4.59 -9.54 -3.98
C SER A 109 -3.39 -8.73 -4.46
N LEU A 110 -2.25 -9.37 -4.62
CA LEU A 110 -1.08 -8.77 -5.27
C LEU A 110 -1.35 -8.34 -6.72
N ARG A 111 -2.39 -8.88 -7.35
CA ARG A 111 -2.83 -8.54 -8.72
C ARG A 111 -3.83 -7.39 -8.76
N GLY A 112 -4.24 -6.88 -7.60
CA GLY A 112 -5.18 -5.76 -7.48
C GLY A 112 -6.65 -6.19 -7.44
N ASP A 113 -6.93 -7.49 -7.29
CA ASP A 113 -8.29 -7.99 -7.15
C ASP A 113 -8.80 -7.75 -5.73
N LEU A 114 -10.00 -7.22 -5.56
CA LEU A 114 -10.64 -7.10 -4.25
C LEU A 114 -11.08 -8.49 -3.76
N ILE A 115 -10.43 -9.00 -2.71
CA ILE A 115 -10.71 -10.29 -2.09
C ILE A 115 -11.81 -10.17 -1.05
N HIS A 116 -11.76 -9.12 -0.22
CA HIS A 116 -12.69 -8.94 0.90
C HIS A 116 -12.97 -7.47 1.18
N LYS A 117 -14.21 -7.15 1.56
CA LYS A 117 -14.65 -5.81 2.01
C LYS A 117 -15.48 -5.98 3.28
N GLN A 118 -15.05 -5.32 4.35
CA GLN A 118 -15.73 -5.35 5.64
C GLN A 118 -15.83 -3.95 6.21
N VAL A 119 -16.96 -3.63 6.85
CA VAL A 119 -17.14 -2.39 7.61
C VAL A 119 -16.95 -2.66 9.10
N PHE A 120 -16.13 -1.87 9.76
CA PHE A 120 -16.07 -1.85 11.22
C PHE A 120 -17.06 -0.83 11.75
N VAL A 121 -18.20 -1.31 12.26
CA VAL A 121 -19.16 -0.48 12.98
C VAL A 121 -18.75 -0.49 14.45
N PHE A 122 -18.13 0.58 14.92
CA PHE A 122 -17.93 0.77 16.36
C PHE A 122 -19.27 1.17 16.99
N SER A 123 -19.97 0.22 17.61
CA SER A 123 -21.07 0.54 18.51
C SER A 123 -20.49 1.05 19.83
N VAL A 124 -21.01 2.18 20.33
CA VAL A 124 -20.59 2.76 21.62
C VAL A 124 -20.82 1.78 22.79
N HIS A 125 -21.65 0.75 22.62
CA HIS A 125 -21.88 -0.29 23.63
C HIS A 125 -20.81 -1.41 23.66
N SER A 126 -19.94 -1.51 22.65
CA SER A 126 -18.94 -2.59 22.54
C SER A 126 -17.59 -2.27 23.20
N LEU A 127 -17.41 -1.08 23.78
CA LEU A 127 -16.16 -0.66 24.46
C LEU A 127 -16.15 -0.92 25.98
N GLN A 128 -17.09 -1.71 26.52
CA GLN A 128 -16.87 -2.37 27.82
C GLN A 128 -16.02 -3.62 27.63
N MET A 129 -14.77 -3.44 27.18
CA MET A 129 -13.75 -4.46 27.46
C MET A 129 -13.45 -4.35 28.96
N GLN A 130 -13.95 -5.33 29.70
CA GLN A 130 -13.65 -5.55 31.10
C GLN A 130 -12.14 -5.73 31.25
N TRP A 131 -11.46 -4.69 31.75
CA TRP A 131 -10.23 -4.88 32.50
C TRP A 131 -10.67 -5.32 33.89
N ASN A 132 -10.49 -6.61 34.17
CA ASN A 132 -10.58 -7.17 35.51
C ASN A 132 -9.19 -7.68 35.91
#